data_AF-A0A7R9WFV7-F1
#
_entry.id   AF-A0A7R9WFV7-F1
#
_cell.length_a   1.000
_cell.length_b   1.000
_cell.length_c   1.000
_cell.angle_alpha   90.00
_cell.angle_beta   90.00
_cell.angle_gamma   90.00
#
_symmetry.space_group_name_H-M   'P 1'
#
loop_
_entity.id
_entity.type
_entity.pdbx_description
1 polymer ?
#
loop_
_entity_poly.entity_id
_entity_poly.type
_entity_poly.pdbx_seq_one_letter_code
_entity_poly.pdbx_strand_id
1 'polypeptide(L)'
;NLPTPDTGALRTKALKYLDEFNVQKWYDEPVTTILKGEKLVPSDVSSEGVRIVTKDALADANGHQYLAEPDQVALLEEHIKTYKSPYTDIRPQLRRIESKLLDEYSGLLIGNQCVDFQKQDGVTELEESIMANQVERSLNDLLLEDESSGKLAVDRRPIYVSCVSNFTN
;
A
#
# COMPACT_ATOMS: atom_id res chain seq x y z
N ASN A 1 9.57 18.02 -3.29
CA ASN A 1 9.94 17.45 -4.60
C ASN A 1 10.19 15.96 -4.43
N LEU A 2 9.81 15.13 -5.42
CA LEU A 2 10.23 13.73 -5.42
C LEU A 2 11.75 13.66 -5.63
N PRO A 3 12.43 12.65 -5.06
CA PRO A 3 13.83 12.44 -5.37
C PRO A 3 14.00 12.07 -6.84
N THR A 4 15.12 12.44 -7.45
CA THR A 4 15.54 11.82 -8.71
C THR A 4 15.75 10.33 -8.44
N PRO A 5 15.24 9.41 -9.29
CA PRO A 5 15.48 7.98 -9.10
C PRO A 5 16.98 7.68 -9.00
N ASP A 6 17.38 7.02 -7.92
CA ASP A 6 18.74 6.49 -7.74
C ASP A 6 18.65 4.96 -7.68
N THR A 7 18.76 4.33 -8.85
CA THR A 7 18.65 2.88 -8.99
C THR A 7 19.76 2.13 -8.24
N GLY A 8 20.93 2.74 -8.05
CA GLY A 8 22.03 2.18 -7.26
C GLY A 8 21.71 2.12 -5.77
N ALA A 9 21.14 3.20 -5.23
CA ALA A 9 20.66 3.24 -3.85
C ALA A 9 19.46 2.30 -3.63
N LEU A 10 18.49 2.27 -4.55
CA LEU A 10 17.34 1.36 -4.49
C LEU A 10 17.78 -0.10 -4.45
N ARG A 11 18.70 -0.50 -5.33
CA ARG A 11 19.27 -1.86 -5.34
C ARG A 11 19.96 -2.19 -4.02
N THR A 12 20.80 -1.30 -3.52
CA THR A 12 21.51 -1.51 -2.24
C THR A 12 20.53 -1.69 -1.08
N LYS A 13 19.49 -0.85 -1.00
CA LYS A 13 18.44 -0.96 0.04
C LYS A 13 17.66 -2.28 -0.07
N ALA A 14 17.33 -2.71 -1.29
CA ALA A 14 16.63 -3.97 -1.53
C ALA A 14 17.47 -5.19 -1.13
N LEU A 15 18.73 -5.25 -1.55
CA LEU A 15 19.65 -6.34 -1.18
C LEU A 15 19.83 -6.42 0.33
N LYS A 16 20.03 -5.26 0.99
CA LYS A 16 20.12 -5.21 2.45
C LYS A 16 18.86 -5.77 3.12
N TYR A 17 17.67 -5.41 2.62
CA TYR A 17 16.42 -5.94 3.15
C TYR A 17 16.35 -7.48 3.01
N LEU A 18 16.76 -8.02 1.85
CA LEU A 18 16.76 -9.46 1.60
C LEU A 18 17.75 -10.20 2.52
N ASP A 19 18.94 -9.64 2.74
CA ASP A 19 19.95 -10.21 3.64
C ASP A 19 19.48 -10.23 5.11
N GLU A 20 18.68 -9.23 5.51
CA GLU A 20 18.16 -9.07 6.87
C GLU A 20 16.73 -9.63 7.05
N PHE A 21 16.16 -10.25 6.01
CA PHE A 21 14.75 -10.65 6.01
C PHE A 21 14.48 -11.76 7.04
N ASN A 22 13.54 -11.48 7.95
CA ASN A 22 13.08 -12.43 8.95
C ASN A 22 11.70 -12.97 8.58
N VAL A 23 11.65 -14.15 7.97
CA VAL A 23 10.41 -14.82 7.59
C VAL A 23 9.45 -15.04 8.78
N GLN A 24 9.99 -15.28 9.98
CA GLN A 24 9.16 -15.52 11.18
C GLN A 24 8.26 -14.32 11.50
N LYS A 25 8.67 -13.11 11.09
CA LYS A 25 7.86 -11.91 11.27
C LYS A 25 6.49 -12.03 10.59
N TRP A 26 6.39 -12.64 9.41
CA TRP A 26 5.10 -12.81 8.73
C TRP A 26 4.19 -13.85 9.40
N TYR A 27 4.77 -14.74 10.21
CA TYR A 27 4.02 -15.68 11.03
C TYR A 27 3.54 -15.04 12.34
N ASP A 28 4.40 -14.23 12.97
CA ASP A 28 4.18 -13.58 14.27
C ASP A 28 3.32 -12.31 14.16
N GLU A 29 3.37 -11.63 13.02
CA GLU A 29 2.58 -10.45 12.68
C GLU A 29 1.66 -10.73 11.47
N PRO A 30 0.57 -11.51 11.65
CA PRO A 30 -0.29 -11.88 10.53
C PRO A 30 -0.87 -10.66 9.81
N VAL A 31 -1.02 -10.80 8.50
CA VAL A 31 -1.71 -9.81 7.67
C VAL A 31 -3.14 -9.67 8.17
N THR A 32 -3.60 -8.42 8.28
CA THR A 32 -4.96 -8.11 8.74
C THR A 32 -5.47 -6.82 8.10
N THR A 33 -6.78 -6.66 8.09
CA THR A 33 -7.44 -5.43 7.64
C THR A 33 -7.11 -4.29 8.60
N ILE A 34 -6.78 -3.12 8.05
CA ILE A 34 -6.62 -1.87 8.81
C ILE A 34 -7.79 -0.95 8.46
N LEU A 35 -8.55 -0.52 9.47
CA LEU A 35 -9.65 0.43 9.31
C LEU A 35 -9.44 1.60 10.26
N LYS A 36 -9.40 2.83 9.71
CA LYS A 36 -9.18 4.07 10.47
C LYS A 36 -7.89 4.06 11.31
N GLY A 37 -6.85 3.37 10.83
CA GLY A 37 -5.56 3.23 11.52
C GLY A 37 -5.48 2.07 12.52
N GLU A 38 -6.60 1.38 12.76
CA GLU A 38 -6.68 0.26 13.70
C GLU A 38 -6.65 -1.08 12.97
N LYS A 39 -5.88 -2.04 13.48
CA LYS A 39 -5.88 -3.42 13.00
C LYS A 39 -7.16 -4.11 13.46
N LEU A 40 -7.93 -4.68 12.53
CA LEU A 40 -9.12 -5.48 12.83
C LEU A 40 -8.69 -6.91 13.16
N VAL A 41 -8.33 -7.15 14.42
CA VAL A 41 -7.96 -8.48 14.90
C VAL A 41 -9.23 -9.22 15.34
N PRO A 42 -9.47 -10.44 14.83
CA PRO A 42 -10.61 -11.27 15.24
C PRO A 42 -10.66 -11.49 16.75
N SER A 43 -11.88 -11.62 17.28
CA SER A 43 -12.12 -11.77 18.72
C SER A 43 -11.54 -13.07 19.30
N ASP A 44 -11.54 -14.15 18.51
CA ASP A 44 -10.92 -15.42 18.86
C ASP A 44 -9.94 -15.89 17.76
N VAL A 45 -8.68 -15.49 17.90
CA VAL A 45 -7.59 -15.87 16.98
C VAL A 45 -7.25 -17.37 17.02
N SER A 46 -7.79 -18.12 18.00
CA SER A 46 -7.58 -19.57 18.14
C SER A 46 -8.65 -20.40 17.43
N SER A 47 -9.75 -19.76 17.01
CA SER A 47 -10.83 -20.43 16.30
C SER A 47 -10.40 -20.89 14.90
N GLU A 48 -10.87 -22.08 14.52
CA GLU A 48 -10.51 -22.71 13.25
C GLU A 48 -11.03 -21.87 12.07
N GLY A 49 -10.15 -21.61 11.10
CA GLY A 49 -10.49 -20.80 9.92
C GLY A 49 -10.32 -19.29 10.09
N VAL A 50 -10.09 -18.78 11.30
CA VAL A 50 -9.85 -17.34 11.52
C VAL A 50 -8.42 -16.93 11.20
N ARG A 51 -7.44 -17.77 11.55
CA ARG A 51 -6.05 -17.62 11.12
C ARG A 51 -5.74 -18.65 10.06
N ILE A 52 -5.30 -18.20 8.89
CA ILE A 52 -4.91 -19.10 7.80
C ILE A 52 -3.46 -18.87 7.40
N VAL A 53 -2.82 -19.92 6.91
CA VAL A 53 -1.47 -19.87 6.35
C VAL A 53 -1.53 -19.23 4.96
N THR A 54 -0.74 -18.19 4.74
CA THR A 54 -0.56 -17.57 3.42
C THR A 54 0.46 -18.35 2.61
N LYS A 55 0.40 -18.18 1.29
CA LYS A 55 1.32 -18.82 0.36
C LYS A 55 1.98 -17.77 -0.52
N ASP A 56 3.24 -18.00 -0.86
CA ASP A 56 3.96 -17.21 -1.86
C ASP A 56 3.53 -17.61 -3.29
N ALA A 57 4.13 -16.96 -4.29
CA ALA A 57 3.87 -17.22 -5.70
C ALA A 57 4.27 -18.64 -6.19
N LEU A 58 4.99 -19.43 -5.39
CA LEU A 58 5.34 -20.83 -5.69
C LEU A 58 4.45 -21.82 -4.92
N ALA A 59 3.42 -21.32 -4.26
CA ALA A 59 2.49 -22.05 -3.40
C ALA A 59 3.11 -22.60 -2.10
N ASP A 60 4.31 -22.13 -1.72
CA ASP A 60 4.95 -22.46 -0.46
C ASP A 60 4.39 -21.59 0.68
N ALA A 61 4.30 -22.15 1.88
CA ALA A 61 3.81 -21.42 3.05
C ALA A 61 4.77 -20.29 3.42
N ASN A 62 4.27 -19.05 3.48
CA ASN A 62 5.12 -17.88 3.72
C ASN A 62 4.74 -17.06 4.97
N GLY A 63 3.54 -17.24 5.54
CA GLY A 63 3.13 -16.49 6.72
C GLY A 63 1.71 -16.79 7.17
N HIS A 64 1.09 -15.83 7.85
CA HIS A 64 -0.29 -15.93 8.27
C HIS A 64 -1.10 -14.68 7.90
N GLN A 65 -2.41 -14.88 7.76
CA GLN A 65 -3.37 -13.78 7.73
C GLN A 65 -4.59 -14.09 8.60
N TYR A 66 -5.21 -13.05 9.12
CA TYR A 66 -6.50 -13.11 9.78
C TYR A 66 -7.63 -12.87 8.78
N LEU A 67 -8.59 -13.79 8.71
CA LEU A 67 -9.83 -13.58 7.98
C LEU A 67 -10.76 -12.66 8.78
N ALA A 68 -11.40 -11.73 8.08
CA ALA A 68 -12.31 -10.78 8.71
C ALA A 68 -13.59 -11.47 9.18
N GLU A 69 -14.03 -11.18 10.41
CA GLU A 69 -15.31 -11.61 10.97
C GLU A 69 -16.47 -10.79 10.37
N PRO A 70 -17.72 -11.29 10.38
CA PRO A 70 -18.87 -10.59 9.77
C PRO A 70 -19.11 -9.18 10.31
N ASP A 71 -18.86 -8.95 11.59
CA ASP A 71 -18.96 -7.64 12.23
C ASP A 71 -17.86 -6.68 11.75
N GLN A 72 -16.64 -7.17 11.52
CA GLN A 72 -15.54 -6.40 10.95
C GLN A 72 -15.84 -6.00 9.49
N VAL A 73 -16.46 -6.90 8.71
CA VAL A 73 -16.95 -6.58 7.37
C VAL A 73 -18.02 -5.48 7.44
N ALA A 74 -18.95 -5.58 8.38
CA ALA A 74 -19.98 -4.55 8.58
C ALA A 74 -19.38 -3.18 8.94
N LEU A 75 -18.30 -3.14 9.74
CA LEU A 75 -17.56 -1.90 10.03
C LEU A 75 -16.95 -1.26 8.77
N LEU A 76 -16.40 -2.08 7.87
CA LEU A 76 -15.87 -1.61 6.59
C LEU A 76 -16.98 -1.07 5.70
N GLU A 77 -18.10 -1.80 5.56
CA GLU A 77 -19.26 -1.34 4.80
C GLU A 77 -19.82 -0.02 5.31
N GLU A 78 -19.94 0.11 6.63
CA GLU A 78 -20.45 1.33 7.24
C GLU A 78 -19.50 2.50 6.98
N HIS A 79 -18.18 2.27 7.07
CA HIS A 79 -17.19 3.27 6.70
C HIS A 79 -17.35 3.69 5.24
N ILE A 80 -17.55 2.73 4.32
CA ILE A 80 -17.77 2.99 2.90
C ILE A 80 -18.99 3.90 2.67
N LYS A 81 -20.11 3.59 3.34
CA LYS A 81 -21.38 4.31 3.17
C LYS A 81 -21.35 5.71 3.77
N THR A 82 -20.59 5.92 4.85
CA THR A 82 -20.66 7.14 5.67
C THR A 82 -19.45 8.04 5.58
N TYR A 83 -18.38 7.62 4.89
CA TYR A 83 -17.17 8.42 4.80
C TYR A 83 -17.44 9.76 4.13
N LYS A 84 -16.97 10.80 4.80
CA LYS A 84 -16.84 12.15 4.26
C LYS A 84 -15.38 12.53 4.41
N SER A 85 -14.74 12.87 3.29
CA SER A 85 -13.37 13.37 3.34
C SER A 85 -13.32 14.59 4.26
N PRO A 86 -12.48 14.61 5.30
CA PRO A 86 -12.26 15.80 6.11
C PRO A 86 -11.34 16.80 5.40
N TYR A 87 -10.84 16.47 4.21
CA TYR A 87 -9.88 17.27 3.45
C TYR A 87 -10.50 17.81 2.17
N THR A 88 -10.32 19.10 1.94
CA THR A 88 -10.55 19.74 0.63
C THR A 88 -9.35 19.53 -0.30
N ASP A 89 -8.14 19.55 0.27
CA ASP A 89 -6.88 19.24 -0.40
C ASP A 89 -6.07 18.23 0.43
N ILE A 90 -5.88 17.04 -0.13
CA ILE A 90 -5.14 15.93 0.50
C ILE A 90 -3.72 15.76 -0.08
N ARG A 91 -3.35 16.57 -1.08
CA ARG A 91 -2.06 16.45 -1.77
C ARG A 91 -0.86 16.59 -0.81
N PRO A 92 -0.82 17.50 0.18
CA PRO A 92 0.30 17.56 1.13
C PRO A 92 0.52 16.26 1.92
N GLN A 93 -0.57 15.58 2.29
CA GLN A 93 -0.55 14.32 3.02
C GLN A 93 -0.08 13.19 2.11
N LEU A 94 -0.65 13.08 0.90
CA LEU A 94 -0.25 12.09 -0.10
C LEU A 94 1.22 12.24 -0.47
N ARG A 95 1.69 13.46 -0.72
CA ARG A 95 3.10 13.73 -1.07
C ARG A 95 4.07 13.28 0.00
N ARG A 96 3.68 13.40 1.27
CA ARG A 96 4.46 12.93 2.43
C ARG A 96 4.49 11.41 2.50
N ILE A 97 3.34 10.77 2.30
CA ILE A 97 3.23 9.30 2.25
C ILE A 97 4.07 8.75 1.11
N GLU A 98 3.90 9.27 -0.11
CA GLU A 98 4.69 8.92 -1.28
C GLU A 98 6.19 9.10 -1.04
N SER A 99 6.62 10.22 -0.45
CA SER A 99 8.03 10.45 -0.15
C SER A 99 8.59 9.42 0.81
N LYS A 100 7.81 9.00 1.82
CA LYS A 100 8.23 7.94 2.74
C LYS A 100 8.30 6.58 2.05
N LEU A 101 7.27 6.24 1.26
CA LEU A 101 7.21 4.96 0.55
C LEU A 101 8.37 4.81 -0.44
N LEU A 102 8.63 5.85 -1.24
CA LEU A 102 9.61 5.81 -2.33
C LEU A 102 11.05 6.08 -1.88
N ASP A 103 11.27 6.52 -0.64
CA ASP A 103 12.61 6.72 -0.08
C ASP A 103 12.88 5.77 1.10
N GLU A 104 12.28 6.05 2.26
CA GLU A 104 12.50 5.34 3.52
C GLU A 104 12.16 3.85 3.40
N TYR A 105 11.02 3.52 2.79
CA TYR A 105 10.52 2.14 2.69
C TYR A 105 10.84 1.46 1.35
N SER A 106 11.59 2.09 0.45
CA SER A 106 11.87 1.55 -0.89
C SER A 106 12.49 0.16 -0.88
N GLY A 107 13.48 -0.09 -0.01
CA GLY A 107 14.09 -1.42 0.13
C GLY A 107 13.12 -2.48 0.62
N LEU A 108 12.24 -2.11 1.56
CA LEU A 108 11.18 -2.99 2.06
C LEU A 108 10.15 -3.29 0.98
N LEU A 109 9.73 -2.29 0.19
CA LEU A 109 8.77 -2.47 -0.90
C LEU A 109 9.30 -3.40 -1.99
N ILE A 110 10.56 -3.22 -2.41
CA ILE A 110 11.17 -4.11 -3.41
C ILE A 110 11.38 -5.50 -2.81
N GLY A 111 12.00 -5.57 -1.63
CA GLY A 111 12.36 -6.83 -1.00
C GLY A 111 11.14 -7.71 -0.72
N ASN A 112 10.05 -7.14 -0.19
CA ASN A 112 8.79 -7.88 0.00
C ASN A 112 8.24 -8.44 -1.31
N GLN A 113 8.31 -7.68 -2.42
CA GLN A 113 7.87 -8.19 -3.71
C GLN A 113 8.74 -9.35 -4.22
N CYS A 114 10.05 -9.31 -3.94
CA CYS A 114 10.95 -10.41 -4.28
C CYS A 114 10.63 -11.67 -3.46
N VAL A 115 10.41 -11.55 -2.14
CA VAL A 115 10.19 -12.73 -1.29
C VAL A 115 8.76 -13.29 -1.37
N ASP A 116 7.75 -12.44 -1.56
CA ASP A 116 6.33 -12.86 -1.64
C ASP A 116 5.95 -13.28 -3.07
N PHE A 117 6.30 -12.46 -4.07
CA PHE A 117 5.87 -12.64 -5.45
C PHE A 117 6.95 -13.15 -6.39
N GLN A 118 8.19 -13.37 -5.91
CA GLN A 118 9.34 -13.76 -6.73
C GLN A 118 9.64 -12.78 -7.88
N LYS A 119 9.21 -11.52 -7.73
CA LYS A 119 9.44 -10.45 -8.71
C LYS A 119 10.88 -9.96 -8.64
N GLN A 120 11.46 -9.62 -9.79
CA GLN A 120 12.86 -9.18 -9.91
C GLN A 120 13.00 -7.76 -10.47
N ASP A 121 11.88 -7.14 -10.85
CA ASP A 121 11.76 -5.86 -11.53
C ASP A 121 11.43 -4.69 -10.60
N GLY A 122 11.36 -4.91 -9.27
CA GLY A 122 10.94 -3.89 -8.32
C GLY A 122 11.78 -2.60 -8.30
N VAL A 123 13.07 -2.66 -8.69
CA VAL A 123 13.89 -1.44 -8.86
C VAL A 123 13.37 -0.58 -10.01
N THR A 124 13.06 -1.21 -11.15
CA THR A 124 12.52 -0.53 -12.32
C THR A 124 11.12 0.02 -12.03
N GLU A 125 10.26 -0.76 -11.36
CA GLU A 125 8.91 -0.29 -11.00
C GLU A 125 8.93 0.94 -10.08
N LEU A 126 9.87 1.01 -9.13
CA LEU A 126 10.00 2.18 -8.27
C LEU A 126 10.59 3.38 -8.99
N GLU A 127 11.56 3.17 -9.88
CA GLU A 127 12.07 4.23 -10.75
C GLU A 127 10.95 4.82 -11.62
N GLU A 128 10.18 3.97 -12.30
CA GLU A 128 9.02 4.36 -13.11
C GLU A 128 7.96 5.07 -12.26
N SER A 129 7.66 4.56 -11.07
CA SER A 129 6.71 5.18 -10.13
C SER A 129 7.15 6.57 -9.71
N ILE A 130 8.43 6.78 -9.42
CA ILE A 130 8.96 8.11 -9.07
C ILE A 130 8.81 9.09 -10.24
N MET A 131 9.16 8.66 -11.45
CA MET A 131 9.05 9.49 -12.65
C MET A 131 7.59 9.82 -12.99
N ALA A 132 6.69 8.83 -12.96
CA ALA A 132 5.27 9.00 -13.20
C ALA A 132 4.65 9.97 -12.20
N ASN A 133 4.92 9.77 -10.90
CA ASN A 133 4.39 10.63 -9.84
C ASN A 133 4.88 12.08 -9.97
N GLN A 134 6.04 12.33 -10.57
CA GLN A 134 6.51 13.71 -10.81
C GLN A 134 5.61 14.42 -11.83
N VAL A 135 5.26 13.74 -12.93
CA VAL A 135 4.34 14.26 -13.93
C VAL A 135 2.94 14.44 -13.34
N GLU A 136 2.43 13.42 -12.65
CA GLU A 136 1.09 13.45 -12.05
C GLU A 136 0.95 14.55 -10.99
N ARG A 137 1.98 14.78 -10.16
CA ARG A 137 1.98 15.90 -9.19
C ARG A 137 1.87 17.25 -9.89
N SER A 138 2.56 17.42 -11.01
CA SER A 138 2.57 18.66 -11.77
C SER A 138 1.19 18.93 -12.39
N LEU A 139 0.57 17.89 -12.96
CA LEU A 139 -0.79 17.96 -13.51
C LEU A 139 -1.84 18.25 -12.42
N ASN A 140 -1.72 17.63 -11.24
CA ASN A 140 -2.60 17.89 -10.10
C ASN A 140 -2.44 19.30 -9.51
N ASP A 141 -1.24 19.90 -9.60
CA ASP A 141 -1.04 21.29 -9.20
C ASP A 141 -1.73 22.25 -10.16
N LEU A 142 -1.56 22.06 -11.47
CA LEU A 142 -2.24 22.84 -12.49
C LEU A 142 -3.77 22.74 -12.37
N LEU A 143 -4.30 21.54 -12.09
CA LEU A 143 -5.74 21.34 -11.91
C LEU A 143 -6.29 22.16 -10.72
N LEU A 144 -5.55 22.24 -9.61
CA LEU A 144 -5.96 23.07 -8.48
C LEU A 144 -5.88 24.57 -8.83
N GLU A 145 -4.86 25.01 -9.55
CA GLU A 145 -4.73 26.40 -9.98
C GLU A 145 -5.89 26.82 -10.90
N ASP A 146 -6.27 25.95 -11.84
CA ASP A 146 -7.42 26.18 -12.72
C ASP A 146 -8.75 26.20 -11.97
N GLU A 147 -8.93 25.33 -10.97
CA GLU A 147 -10.09 25.37 -10.09
C GLU A 147 -10.13 26.66 -9.25
N SER A 148 -9.00 27.02 -8.63
CA SER A 148 -8.88 28.19 -7.76
C SER A 148 -9.07 29.51 -8.52
N SER A 149 -8.77 29.52 -9.82
CA SER A 149 -9.03 30.64 -10.73
C SER A 149 -10.43 30.62 -11.35
N GLY A 150 -11.27 29.64 -11.01
CA GLY A 150 -12.66 29.54 -11.47
C GLY A 150 -12.82 29.08 -12.91
N LYS A 151 -11.77 28.54 -13.54
CA LYS A 151 -11.84 28.00 -14.91
C LYS A 151 -12.61 26.70 -14.98
N LEU A 152 -12.64 25.95 -13.88
CA LEU A 152 -13.35 24.68 -13.73
C LEU A 152 -13.83 24.51 -12.30
N ALA A 153 -14.77 23.58 -12.10
CA ALA A 153 -15.24 23.16 -10.79
C ALA A 153 -15.08 21.64 -10.66
N VAL A 154 -14.39 21.17 -9.62
CA VAL A 154 -14.14 19.74 -9.40
C VAL A 154 -15.08 19.20 -8.32
N ASP A 155 -15.95 18.27 -8.71
CA ASP A 155 -16.75 17.52 -7.74
C ASP A 155 -15.86 16.47 -7.03
N ARG A 156 -15.81 16.52 -5.70
CA ARG A 156 -14.97 15.65 -4.87
C ARG A 156 -15.84 14.60 -4.18
N ARG A 157 -16.21 13.56 -4.91
CA ARG A 157 -16.90 12.40 -4.34
C ARG A 157 -15.89 11.35 -3.90
N PRO A 158 -16.07 10.72 -2.73
CA PRO A 158 -15.24 9.58 -2.36
C PRO A 158 -15.46 8.44 -3.35
N ILE A 159 -14.37 7.82 -3.78
CA ILE A 159 -14.37 6.63 -4.64
C ILE A 159 -13.65 5.53 -3.88
N TYR A 160 -14.26 4.35 -3.86
CA TYR A 160 -13.66 3.15 -3.31
C TYR A 160 -13.06 2.33 -4.44
N VAL A 161 -11.75 2.11 -4.37
CA VAL A 161 -11.01 1.31 -5.33
C VAL A 161 -10.64 0.00 -4.64
N SER A 162 -11.21 -1.10 -5.11
CA SER A 162 -10.82 -2.44 -4.67
C SER A 162 -9.57 -2.87 -5.43
N CYS A 163 -8.43 -2.86 -4.76
CA CYS A 163 -7.18 -3.40 -5.31
C CYS A 163 -7.06 -4.86 -4.89
N VAL A 164 -7.19 -5.78 -5.84
CA VAL A 164 -6.97 -7.21 -5.62
C VAL A 164 -5.75 -7.63 -6.42
N SER A 165 -4.80 -8.28 -5.75
CA SER A 165 -3.66 -8.89 -6.43
C SER A 165 -4.17 -10.00 -7.36
N ASN A 166 -3.80 -9.95 -8.64
CA ASN A 166 -4.25 -10.91 -9.65
C ASN A 166 -3.20 -11.98 -9.97
N PHE A 167 -2.23 -12.21 -9.07
CA PHE A 167 -1.37 -13.39 -9.17
C PHE A 167 -2.23 -14.61 -8.82
N THR A 168 -2.67 -15.33 -9.86
CA THR A 168 -3.38 -16.60 -9.72
C THR A 168 -2.40 -17.66 -9.24
N ASN A 169 -2.72 -18.32 -8.13
CA ASN A 169 -2.15 -19.65 -7.82
C ASN A 169 -2.76 -20.70 -8.76
#